data_AF-A0A353G7A7-F1
#
_entry.id   AF-A0A353G7A7-F1
#
_cell.length_a   1.000
_cell.length_b   1.000
_cell.length_c   1.000
_cell.angle_alpha   90.00
_cell.angle_beta   90.00
_cell.angle_gamma   90.00
#
_symmetry.space_group_name_H-M   'P 1'
#
loop_
_entity.id
_entity.type
_entity.pdbx_description
1 polymer ?
#
loop_
_entity_poly.entity_id
_entity_poly.type
_entity_poly.pdbx_seq_one_letter_code
_entity_poly.pdbx_strand_id
1 'polypeptide(L)'
;MSSLVDLHPITRRSLLGGFAAASALVVLHPFAARASANQAHLRLMETTDIHVNLMPYDYYADKPNDTLGLARTASLIDSIRAEAGNSMLIDN
;
A
#
# COMPACT_ATOMS: atom_id res chain seq x y z
N MET A 1 10.80 -48.51 -25.70
CA MET A 1 10.52 -48.24 -24.27
C MET A 1 10.88 -46.78 -24.02
N SER A 2 9.99 -45.86 -24.38
CA SER A 2 10.22 -44.42 -24.25
C SER A 2 9.86 -44.00 -22.82
N SER A 3 10.84 -43.56 -22.04
CA SER A 3 10.64 -43.15 -20.65
C SER A 3 9.80 -41.87 -20.59
N LEU A 4 8.75 -41.92 -19.76
CA LEU A 4 7.61 -41.00 -19.73
C LEU A 4 7.81 -39.71 -18.92
N VAL A 5 9.02 -39.28 -18.58
CA VAL A 5 9.17 -38.07 -17.75
C VAL A 5 10.47 -37.32 -18.07
N ASP A 6 10.45 -36.51 -19.14
CA ASP A 6 11.42 -35.42 -19.29
C ASP A 6 11.04 -34.29 -18.32
N LEU A 7 11.55 -34.37 -17.08
CA LEU A 7 11.43 -33.27 -16.12
C LEU A 7 12.17 -32.06 -16.67
N HIS A 8 11.45 -30.95 -16.88
CA HIS A 8 12.07 -29.68 -17.26
C HIS A 8 13.12 -29.29 -16.21
N PRO A 9 14.41 -29.16 -16.57
CA PRO A 9 15.44 -28.86 -15.58
C PRO A 9 15.24 -27.45 -15.01
N ILE A 10 14.98 -27.36 -13.69
CA ILE A 10 14.84 -26.07 -13.01
C ILE A 10 16.22 -25.43 -12.92
N THR A 11 16.43 -24.40 -13.72
CA THR A 11 17.66 -23.60 -13.69
C THR A 11 17.53 -22.47 -12.66
N ARG A 12 18.65 -21.99 -12.11
CA ARG A 12 18.64 -20.81 -11.22
C ARG A 12 17.98 -19.60 -11.89
N ARG A 13 18.18 -19.46 -13.20
CA ARG A 13 17.59 -18.37 -14.00
C ARG A 13 16.07 -18.48 -14.12
N SER A 14 15.55 -19.68 -14.38
CA SER A 14 14.09 -19.91 -14.45
C SER A 14 13.44 -19.76 -13.07
N LEU A 15 14.13 -20.16 -12.00
CA LEU A 15 13.67 -19.96 -10.63
C LEU A 15 13.65 -18.47 -10.26
N LEU A 16 14.75 -17.74 -10.46
CA LEU A 16 14.82 -16.30 -10.19
C LEU A 16 13.82 -15.50 -11.03
N GLY A 17 13.65 -15.86 -12.31
CA GLY A 17 12.64 -15.25 -13.18
C GLY A 17 11.21 -15.51 -12.70
N GLY A 18 10.91 -16.74 -12.28
CA GLY A 18 9.61 -17.10 -11.71
C GLY A 18 9.30 -16.35 -10.41
N PHE A 19 10.27 -16.25 -9.49
CA PHE A 19 10.13 -15.47 -8.25
C PHE A 19 9.94 -13.98 -8.51
N ALA A 20 10.68 -13.39 -9.45
CA ALA A 20 10.52 -11.98 -9.84
C ALA A 20 9.13 -11.69 -10.44
N ALA A 21 8.64 -12.57 -11.31
CA ALA A 21 7.30 -12.42 -11.90
C ALA A 21 6.17 -12.57 -10.85
N ALA A 22 6.28 -13.55 -9.95
CA ALA A 22 5.29 -13.77 -8.90
C ALA A 22 5.26 -12.62 -7.88
N SER A 23 6.43 -12.09 -7.49
CA SER A 23 6.53 -10.95 -6.57
C SER A 23 5.98 -9.65 -7.19
N ALA A 24 6.15 -9.44 -8.50
CA ALA A 24 5.56 -8.31 -9.19
C ALA A 24 4.01 -8.30 -9.13
N LEU A 25 3.36 -9.46 -9.14
CA LEU A 25 1.90 -9.56 -8.95
C LEU A 25 1.46 -9.23 -7.51
N VAL A 26 2.29 -9.51 -6.50
CA VAL A 26 1.99 -9.20 -5.10
C VAL A 26 2.08 -7.69 -4.82
N VAL A 27 2.96 -6.98 -5.53
CA VAL A 27 3.16 -5.54 -5.37
C VAL A 27 2.02 -4.71 -5.99
N LEU A 28 1.27 -5.28 -6.93
CA LEU A 28 0.17 -4.58 -7.61
C LEU A 28 -1.14 -4.74 -6.84
N HIS A 29 -1.78 -3.61 -6.52
CA HIS A 29 -3.12 -3.58 -5.92
C HIS A 29 -4.12 -4.33 -6.84
N PRO A 30 -5.03 -5.19 -6.32
CA PRO A 30 -5.88 -6.06 -7.15
C PRO A 30 -6.71 -5.32 -8.20
N PHE A 31 -7.16 -4.11 -7.86
CA PHE A 31 -7.91 -3.26 -8.79
C PHE A 31 -7.04 -2.68 -9.91
N ALA A 32 -5.76 -2.40 -9.64
CA ALA A 32 -4.82 -1.98 -10.67
C ALA A 32 -4.45 -3.15 -11.60
N ALA A 33 -4.24 -4.35 -11.04
CA ALA A 33 -3.95 -5.56 -11.81
C ALA A 33 -5.09 -5.99 -12.75
N ARG A 34 -6.34 -5.60 -12.44
CA ARG A 34 -7.55 -5.95 -13.19
C ARG A 34 -8.13 -4.78 -14.00
N ALA A 35 -7.44 -3.63 -14.04
CA ALA A 35 -7.91 -2.46 -14.76
C ALA A 35 -7.95 -2.72 -16.28
N SER A 36 -9.02 -2.31 -16.95
CA SER A 36 -9.09 -2.34 -18.42
C SER A 36 -8.31 -1.18 -19.04
N ALA A 37 -8.21 -1.15 -20.38
CA ALA A 37 -7.63 -0.03 -21.09
C ALA A 37 -8.34 1.28 -20.71
N ASN A 38 -7.57 2.34 -20.44
CA ASN A 38 -8.05 3.63 -19.96
C ASN A 38 -8.77 3.61 -18.60
N GLN A 39 -8.52 2.60 -17.75
CA GLN A 39 -8.95 2.61 -16.35
C GLN A 39 -7.76 2.74 -15.41
N ALA A 40 -7.98 3.44 -14.30
CA ALA A 40 -7.02 3.55 -13.21
C ALA A 40 -7.74 3.35 -11.87
N HIS A 41 -7.01 2.78 -10.91
CA HIS A 41 -7.46 2.73 -9.52
C HIS A 41 -6.86 3.93 -8.77
N LEU A 42 -7.73 4.75 -8.15
CA LEU A 42 -7.35 5.92 -7.37
C LEU A 42 -7.91 5.81 -5.95
N ARG A 43 -7.05 6.02 -4.96
CA ARG A 43 -7.45 6.16 -3.55
C ARG A 43 -7.61 7.63 -3.19
N LEU A 44 -8.79 8.01 -2.70
CA LEU A 44 -9.03 9.30 -2.09
C LEU A 44 -9.03 9.14 -0.57
N MET A 45 -8.32 10.02 0.12
CA MET A 45 -8.26 10.10 1.58
C MET A 45 -8.53 11.53 1.99
N GLU A 46 -9.08 11.69 3.19
CA GLU A 46 -9.51 12.98 3.70
C GLU A 46 -9.16 13.11 5.19
N THR A 47 -8.73 14.30 5.58
CA THR A 47 -8.78 14.78 6.97
C THR A 47 -9.86 15.84 7.09
N THR A 48 -10.49 15.94 8.26
CA THR A 48 -11.52 16.95 8.56
C THR A 48 -11.33 17.42 9.99
N ASP A 49 -11.75 18.65 10.26
CA ASP A 49 -11.85 19.22 11.61
C ASP A 49 -10.55 19.10 12.43
N ILE A 50 -9.40 19.28 11.78
CA ILE A 50 -8.09 19.16 12.44
C ILE A 50 -8.04 20.08 13.67
N HIS A 51 -8.67 21.26 13.60
CA HIS A 51 -8.76 22.22 14.71
C HIS A 51 -7.42 22.46 15.42
N VAL A 52 -6.34 22.56 14.62
CA VAL A 52 -4.97 22.82 15.10
C VAL A 52 -4.41 21.73 16.03
N ASN A 53 -5.06 20.56 16.13
CA ASN A 53 -4.53 19.39 16.84
C ASN A 53 -3.41 18.74 16.04
N LEU A 54 -2.24 19.40 15.97
CA LEU A 54 -1.09 18.92 15.20
C LEU A 54 -0.36 17.78 15.92
N MET A 55 -0.09 17.97 17.21
CA MET A 55 0.62 17.01 18.05
C MET A 55 -0.38 16.17 18.85
N PRO A 56 -0.02 14.94 19.26
CA PRO A 56 -0.81 14.14 20.19
C PRO A 56 -0.68 14.67 21.62
N TYR A 57 -1.17 15.89 21.85
CA TYR A 57 -1.03 16.61 23.11
C TYR A 57 -2.30 17.36 23.45
N ASP A 58 -2.75 17.24 24.70
CA ASP A 58 -3.84 18.02 25.26
C ASP A 58 -3.27 19.24 25.98
N TYR A 59 -3.40 20.41 25.34
CA TYR A 59 -2.90 21.68 25.87
C TYR A 59 -3.74 22.21 27.05
N TYR A 60 -4.98 21.75 27.23
CA TYR A 60 -5.81 22.17 28.36
C TYR A 60 -5.43 21.42 29.63
N ALA A 61 -5.14 20.13 29.51
CA ALA A 61 -4.73 19.27 30.62
C ALA A 61 -3.21 19.19 30.81
N ASP A 62 -2.44 19.85 29.94
CA ASP A 62 -0.98 19.85 29.88
C ASP A 62 -0.39 18.43 29.96
N LYS A 63 -0.84 17.55 29.06
CA LYS A 63 -0.37 16.16 29.03
C LYS A 63 -0.47 15.55 27.62
N PRO A 64 0.32 14.48 27.34
CA PRO A 64 0.15 13.70 26.12
C PRO A 64 -1.27 13.13 25.96
N ASN A 65 -1.75 13.07 24.72
CA ASN A 65 -3.04 12.48 24.38
C ASN A 65 -2.98 11.69 23.06
N ASP A 66 -3.09 10.37 23.17
CA ASP A 66 -3.02 9.43 22.06
C ASP A 66 -4.38 9.17 21.37
N THR A 67 -5.39 9.99 21.59
CA THR A 67 -6.67 9.91 20.87
C THR A 67 -6.82 10.95 19.77
N LEU A 68 -5.86 11.89 19.64
CA LEU A 68 -5.86 12.99 18.66
C LEU A 68 -4.47 13.20 18.05
N GLY A 69 -4.37 14.19 17.16
CA GLY A 69 -3.10 14.68 16.60
C GLY A 69 -2.87 14.29 15.15
N LEU A 70 -2.72 15.29 14.28
CA LEU A 70 -2.40 15.11 12.86
C LEU A 70 -1.09 14.35 12.65
N ALA A 71 -0.10 14.51 13.53
CA ALA A 71 1.16 13.78 13.48
C ALA A 71 0.97 12.26 13.58
N ARG A 72 -0.05 11.80 14.33
CA ARG A 72 -0.39 10.36 14.41
C ARG A 72 -1.17 9.92 13.18
N THR A 73 -2.14 10.74 12.75
CA THR A 73 -2.88 10.50 11.51
C THR A 73 -1.94 10.41 10.30
N ALA A 74 -0.86 11.18 10.26
CA ALA A 74 0.14 11.15 9.19
C ALA A 74 0.78 9.76 9.02
N SER A 75 1.08 9.04 10.10
CA SER A 75 1.60 7.67 10.03
C SER A 75 0.57 6.70 9.43
N LEU A 76 -0.71 6.89 9.73
CA LEU A 76 -1.80 6.09 9.12
C LEU A 76 -1.98 6.43 7.63
N ILE A 77 -1.90 7.72 7.29
CA ILE A 77 -1.94 8.17 5.90
C ILE A 77 -0.79 7.53 5.12
N ASP A 78 0.43 7.52 5.67
CA ASP A 78 1.59 6.95 4.98
C ASP A 78 1.43 5.44 4.73
N SER A 79 0.98 4.68 5.74
CA SER A 79 0.73 3.24 5.56
C SER A 79 -0.36 2.97 4.51
N ILE A 80 -1.44 3.75 4.54
CA ILE A 80 -2.56 3.60 3.60
C ILE A 80 -2.17 4.06 2.19
N ARG A 81 -1.26 5.04 2.05
CA ARG A 81 -0.71 5.43 0.74
C ARG A 81 0.14 4.33 0.13
N ALA A 82 0.94 3.63 0.94
CA ALA A 82 1.79 2.53 0.48
C ALA A 82 0.99 1.36 -0.13
N GLU A 83 -0.28 1.19 0.24
CA GLU A 83 -1.16 0.16 -0.30
C GLU A 83 -1.69 0.48 -1.72
N ALA A 84 -1.62 1.73 -2.18
CA ALA A 84 -2.23 2.15 -3.45
C ALA A 84 -1.23 2.88 -4.36
N GLY A 85 -1.09 2.41 -5.60
CA GLY A 85 -0.19 3.03 -6.59
C GLY A 85 -0.56 4.48 -6.95
N ASN A 86 -1.85 4.84 -6.91
CA ASN A 86 -2.30 6.22 -7.06
C ASN A 86 -3.13 6.63 -5.85
N SER A 87 -2.77 7.74 -5.20
CA SER A 87 -3.50 8.29 -4.06
C SER A 87 -3.52 9.82 -4.07
N MET A 88 -4.61 10.39 -3.56
CA MET A 88 -4.76 11.81 -3.26
C MET A 88 -5.25 11.98 -1.83
N LEU A 89 -4.69 12.97 -1.13
CA LEU A 89 -5.10 13.37 0.22
C LEU A 89 -5.68 14.78 0.13
N ILE A 90 -6.84 14.97 0.75
CA ILE A 90 -7.56 16.24 0.84
C ILE A 90 -7.78 16.57 2.32
N ASP A 91 -7.91 17.86 2.63
CA ASP A 91 -8.35 18.35 3.93
C ASP A 91 -9.64 19.16 3.74
N ASN A 92 -10.59 19.03 4.66
CA ASN A 92 -11.90 19.71 4.63
C ASN A 92 -11.99 20.81 5.70
#